data_AF-A0A1L8MKA0-F1
#
_entry.id   AF-A0A1L8MKA0-F1
#
_cell.length_a   1.000
_cell.length_b   1.000
_cell.length_c   1.000
_cell.angle_alpha   90.00
_cell.angle_beta   90.00
_cell.angle_gamma   90.00
#
_symmetry.space_group_name_H-M   'P 1'
#
loop_
_entity.id
_entity.type
_entity.pdbx_description
1 polymer ?
#
loop_
_entity_poly.entity_id
_entity_poly.type
_entity_poly.pdbx_seq_one_letter_code
_entity_poly.pdbx_strand_id
1 'polypeptide(L)'
;MEQLNYLIASYQEYTQNNDADKAKSEADLAMLTQSLNETVTNLANIAQRWNFLDNYFKVGEEGLIFADKNGTAAAKMSKDRFSIFSAGAEVMYISQGTLYIQNGIFSTSVQIGKYRVQQYYANPDINICIKVG
;
A
#
# COMPACT_ATOMS: atom_id res chain seq x y z
N MET A 1 -11.75 46.40 52.05
CA MET A 1 -10.43 46.59 51.41
C MET A 1 -9.79 45.26 51.04
N GLU A 2 -9.80 44.23 51.89
CA GLU A 2 -9.22 42.91 51.57
C GLU A 2 -9.92 42.13 50.44
N GLN A 3 -11.26 42.13 50.39
CA GLN A 3 -12.02 41.39 49.37
C GLN A 3 -11.82 41.91 47.94
N LEU A 4 -11.62 43.22 47.77
CA LEU A 4 -11.35 43.83 46.46
C LEU A 4 -9.92 43.51 45.98
N ASN A 5 -8.95 43.52 46.88
CA ASN A 5 -7.57 43.13 46.57
C ASN A 5 -7.48 41.64 46.20
N TYR A 6 -8.26 40.77 46.85
CA TYR A 6 -8.34 39.35 46.50
C TYR A 6 -8.95 39.13 45.10
N LEU A 7 -10.00 39.88 44.75
CA LEU A 7 -10.64 39.84 43.42
C LEU A 7 -9.74 40.38 42.31
N ILE A 8 -8.95 41.42 42.58
CA ILE A 8 -7.99 41.96 41.62
C ILE A 8 -6.85 40.96 41.40
N ALA A 9 -6.34 40.35 42.47
CA ALA A 9 -5.29 39.33 42.37
C ALA A 9 -5.76 38.09 41.61
N SER A 10 -6.97 37.58 41.91
CA SER A 10 -7.52 36.41 41.21
C SER A 10 -7.84 36.69 39.75
N TYR A 11 -8.27 37.91 39.42
CA TYR A 11 -8.48 38.32 38.03
C TYR A 11 -7.16 38.45 37.28
N GLN A 12 -6.12 39.03 37.88
CA GLN A 12 -4.79 39.12 37.29
C GLN A 12 -4.19 37.73 37.05
N GLU A 13 -4.33 36.82 38.02
CA GLU A 13 -3.88 35.43 37.92
C GLU A 13 -4.68 34.67 36.84
N TYR A 14 -5.99 34.88 36.77
CA TYR A 14 -6.84 34.34 35.68
C TYR A 14 -6.40 34.85 34.31
N THR A 15 -6.13 36.16 34.17
CA THR A 15 -5.67 36.72 32.88
C THR A 15 -4.30 36.19 32.48
N GLN A 16 -3.36 36.06 33.41
CA GLN A 16 -2.03 35.52 33.13
C GLN A 16 -2.08 34.04 32.74
N ASN A 17 -2.88 33.23 33.44
CA ASN A 17 -3.08 31.83 33.10
C ASN A 17 -3.75 31.67 31.72
N ASN A 18 -4.74 32.50 31.41
CA ASN A 18 -5.41 32.47 30.12
C ASN A 18 -4.49 32.89 28.96
N ASP A 19 -3.61 33.88 29.17
CA ASP A 19 -2.63 34.28 28.16
C ASP A 19 -1.54 33.21 27.98
N ALA A 20 -1.14 32.53 29.04
CA ALA A 20 -0.23 31.38 28.98
C ALA A 20 -0.86 30.18 28.26
N ASP A 21 -2.13 29.87 28.52
CA ASP A 21 -2.87 28.78 27.88
C ASP A 21 -3.11 29.05 26.38
N LYS A 22 -3.35 30.31 26.01
CA LYS A 22 -3.42 30.74 24.61
C LYS A 22 -2.09 30.59 23.89
N ALA A 23 -1.01 31.11 24.47
CA ALA A 23 0.32 30.99 23.89
C ALA A 23 0.74 29.51 23.71
N LYS A 24 0.39 28.67 24.68
CA LYS A 24 0.61 27.22 24.59
C LYS A 24 -0.24 26.57 23.50
N SER A 25 -1.53 26.91 23.40
CA SER A 25 -2.41 26.39 22.34
C SER A 25 -1.94 26.81 20.94
N GLU A 26 -1.48 28.05 20.77
CA GLU A 26 -0.92 28.52 19.50
C GLU A 26 0.37 27.78 19.14
N ALA A 27 1.26 27.54 20.11
CA ALA A 27 2.47 26.75 19.90
C ALA A 27 2.15 25.28 19.55
N ASP A 28 1.20 24.66 20.25
CA ASP A 28 0.76 23.30 20.00
C ASP A 28 0.11 23.17 18.61
N LEU A 29 -0.73 24.13 18.21
CA LEU A 29 -1.33 24.20 16.88
C LEU A 29 -0.28 24.41 15.78
N ALA A 30 0.74 25.24 16.02
CA ALA A 30 1.84 25.45 15.07
C ALA A 30 2.67 24.17 14.89
N MET A 31 2.99 23.47 15.99
CA MET A 31 3.69 22.18 15.93
C MET A 31 2.85 21.10 15.23
N LEU A 32 1.54 21.03 15.52
CA LEU A 32 0.61 20.13 14.84
C LEU A 32 0.51 20.44 13.34
N THR A 33 0.46 21.71 12.97
CA THR A 33 0.42 22.15 11.56
C THR A 33 1.72 21.82 10.83
N GLN A 34 2.86 22.03 11.48
CA GLN A 34 4.17 21.68 10.92
C GLN A 34 4.30 20.16 10.76
N SER A 35 3.92 19.38 11.77
CA SER A 35 3.94 17.91 11.70
C SER A 35 2.94 17.36 10.68
N LEU A 36 1.78 17.99 10.53
CA LEU A 36 0.81 17.70 9.45
C LEU A 36 1.41 18.00 8.07
N ASN A 37 2.05 19.16 7.90
CA ASN A 37 2.71 19.53 6.64
C ASN A 37 3.86 18.57 6.31
N GLU A 38 4.67 18.18 7.29
CA GLU A 38 5.74 17.19 7.11
C GLU A 38 5.17 15.81 6.77
N THR A 39 4.07 15.42 7.39
CA THR A 39 3.37 14.16 7.08
C THR A 39 2.76 14.18 5.69
N VAL A 40 2.08 15.26 5.29
CA VAL A 40 1.52 15.45 3.94
C VAL A 40 2.63 15.50 2.90
N THR A 41 3.75 16.15 3.19
CA THR A 41 4.92 16.22 2.31
C THR A 41 5.59 14.84 2.18
N ASN A 42 5.70 14.08 3.26
CA ASN A 42 6.23 12.71 3.23
C ASN A 42 5.30 11.76 2.49
N LEU A 43 3.99 11.87 2.68
CA LEU A 43 2.99 11.10 1.92
C LEU A 43 2.99 11.47 0.44
N ALA A 44 3.08 12.75 0.10
CA ALA A 44 3.22 13.22 -1.27
C ALA A 44 4.54 12.75 -1.90
N ASN A 45 5.63 12.73 -1.15
CA ASN A 45 6.91 12.20 -1.59
C ASN A 45 6.90 10.69 -1.75
N ILE A 46 6.26 9.93 -0.86
CA ILE A 46 6.09 8.46 -1.01
C ILE A 46 5.19 8.15 -2.21
N ALA A 47 4.14 8.94 -2.43
CA ALA A 47 3.27 8.84 -3.60
C ALA A 47 3.98 9.23 -4.90
N GLN A 48 4.90 10.20 -4.88
CA GLN A 48 5.72 10.59 -6.03
C GLN A 48 6.91 9.63 -6.28
N ARG A 49 7.47 8.99 -5.24
CA ARG A 49 8.68 8.15 -5.27
C ARG A 49 8.42 6.66 -5.46
N TRP A 50 7.48 6.30 -6.33
CA TRP A 50 7.53 5.02 -7.05
C TRP A 50 7.83 5.21 -8.55
N ASN A 51 8.39 6.35 -8.93
CA ASN A 51 9.02 6.54 -10.22
C ASN A 51 10.52 6.19 -10.11
N PHE A 52 10.86 4.90 -10.18
CA PHE A 52 12.20 4.56 -10.68
C PHE A 52 12.23 4.93 -12.17
N LEU A 53 13.39 5.32 -12.69
CA LEU A 53 13.57 5.78 -14.09
C LEU A 53 12.86 4.90 -15.15
N ASP A 54 12.65 3.62 -14.83
CA ASP A 54 12.09 2.61 -15.72
C ASP A 54 10.70 2.09 -15.33
N ASN A 55 10.21 2.25 -14.09
CA ASN A 55 8.95 1.66 -13.61
C ASN A 55 8.14 2.64 -12.75
N TYR A 56 6.81 2.53 -12.80
CA TYR A 56 5.87 3.34 -12.03
C TYR A 56 4.83 2.50 -11.28
N PHE A 57 4.28 3.11 -10.23
CA PHE A 57 3.16 2.61 -9.46
C PHE A 57 2.01 3.62 -9.51
N LYS A 58 0.79 3.14 -9.80
CA LYS A 58 -0.41 3.97 -9.89
C LYS A 58 -1.55 3.33 -9.10
N VAL A 59 -2.17 4.11 -8.23
CA VAL A 59 -3.43 3.76 -7.55
C VAL A 59 -4.51 4.68 -8.11
N GLY A 60 -5.63 4.12 -8.56
CA GLY A 60 -6.75 4.89 -9.10
C GLY A 60 -8.00 4.05 -9.32
N GLU A 61 -8.93 4.56 -10.13
CA GLU A 61 -10.23 3.91 -10.41
C GLU A 61 -10.08 2.51 -11.00
N GLU A 62 -9.06 2.29 -11.83
CA GLU A 62 -8.75 0.99 -12.43
C GLU A 62 -8.08 -0.01 -11.46
N GLY A 63 -7.85 0.41 -10.22
CA GLY A 63 -7.16 -0.35 -9.18
C GLY A 63 -5.69 0.05 -9.02
N LEU A 64 -4.88 -0.91 -8.61
CA LEU A 64 -3.45 -0.77 -8.35
C LEU A 64 -2.66 -1.33 -9.53
N ILE A 65 -1.79 -0.52 -10.12
CA ILE A 65 -0.99 -0.85 -11.30
C ILE A 65 0.48 -0.66 -10.94
N PHE A 66 1.29 -1.67 -11.24
CA PHE A 66 2.74 -1.59 -11.30
C PHE A 66 3.18 -1.88 -12.72
N ALA A 67 3.86 -0.96 -13.39
CA ALA A 67 4.21 -1.13 -14.79
C ALA A 67 5.54 -0.46 -15.14
N ASP A 68 6.19 -0.94 -16.19
CA ASP A 68 7.29 -0.23 -16.80
C ASP A 68 6.81 1.04 -17.52
N LYS A 69 7.72 2.00 -17.69
CA LYS A 69 7.42 3.28 -18.33
C LYS A 69 7.04 3.12 -19.80
N ASN A 70 7.54 2.06 -20.44
CA ASN A 70 7.26 1.77 -21.86
C ASN A 70 5.94 0.99 -22.05
N GLY A 71 5.28 0.56 -20.97
CA GLY A 71 4.05 -0.23 -21.03
C GLY A 71 4.25 -1.66 -21.57
N THR A 72 5.49 -2.15 -21.61
CA THR A 72 5.82 -3.50 -22.07
C THR A 72 5.60 -4.55 -20.99
N ALA A 73 5.63 -4.20 -19.71
CA ALA A 73 5.41 -5.15 -18.62
C ALA A 73 4.59 -4.48 -17.52
N ALA A 74 3.48 -5.10 -17.12
CA ALA A 74 2.64 -4.56 -16.06
C ALA A 74 2.00 -5.66 -15.22
N ALA A 75 1.82 -5.40 -13.94
CA ALA A 75 0.95 -6.12 -13.03
C ALA A 75 -0.18 -5.19 -12.58
N LYS A 76 -1.43 -5.64 -12.70
CA LYS A 76 -2.62 -4.86 -12.35
C LYS A 76 -3.49 -5.66 -11.40
N MET A 77 -3.86 -5.05 -10.29
CA MET A 77 -4.86 -5.54 -9.35
C MET A 77 -6.07 -4.61 -9.40
N SER A 78 -7.16 -5.13 -9.97
CA SER A 78 -8.46 -4.49 -10.04
C SER A 78 -9.43 -5.13 -9.04
N LYS A 79 -10.69 -4.67 -9.01
CA LYS A 79 -11.68 -5.09 -8.00
C LYS A 79 -11.91 -6.61 -7.95
N ASP A 80 -11.89 -7.28 -9.10
CA ASP A 80 -12.25 -8.69 -9.26
C ASP A 80 -11.21 -9.49 -10.06
N ARG A 81 -10.05 -8.88 -10.36
CA ARG A 81 -9.04 -9.48 -11.23
C ARG A 81 -7.62 -9.01 -10.92
N PHE A 82 -6.71 -9.96 -10.83
CA PHE A 82 -5.27 -9.75 -10.85
C PHE A 82 -4.70 -10.18 -12.20
N SER A 83 -3.96 -9.31 -12.87
CA SER A 83 -3.48 -9.50 -14.25
C SER A 83 -2.00 -9.20 -14.39
N ILE A 84 -1.31 -9.96 -15.24
CA ILE A 84 0.06 -9.68 -15.69
C ILE A 84 0.05 -9.49 -17.20
N PHE A 85 0.70 -8.42 -17.66
CA PHE A 85 0.84 -8.04 -19.05
C PHE A 85 2.30 -8.14 -19.48
N SER A 86 2.51 -8.61 -20.71
CA SER A 86 3.80 -8.61 -21.41
C SER A 86 3.59 -8.13 -22.84
N ALA A 87 4.43 -7.21 -23.31
CA ALA A 87 4.28 -6.46 -24.56
C ALA A 87 2.86 -5.87 -24.77
N GLY A 88 2.21 -5.44 -23.68
CA GLY A 88 0.84 -4.91 -23.70
C GLY A 88 -0.28 -5.96 -23.79
N ALA A 89 0.04 -7.24 -23.94
CA ALA A 89 -0.94 -8.33 -23.93
C ALA A 89 -1.05 -8.98 -22.55
N GLU A 90 -2.26 -9.33 -22.12
CA GLU A 90 -2.46 -10.04 -20.86
C GLU A 90 -2.03 -11.50 -21.00
N VAL A 91 -0.97 -11.89 -20.30
CA VAL A 91 -0.38 -13.24 -20.36
C VAL A 91 -0.78 -14.11 -19.18
N MET A 92 -1.27 -13.51 -18.09
CA MET A 92 -1.78 -14.23 -16.94
C MET A 92 -2.89 -13.42 -16.26
N TYR A 93 -3.91 -14.11 -15.75
CA TYR A 93 -4.84 -13.49 -14.81
C TYR A 93 -5.43 -14.49 -13.80
N ILE A 94 -5.87 -13.96 -12.67
CA ILE A 94 -6.76 -14.62 -11.71
C ILE A 94 -8.03 -13.79 -11.63
N SER A 95 -9.17 -14.37 -11.99
CA SER A 95 -10.47 -13.72 -11.89
C SER A 95 -11.58 -14.74 -11.74
N GLN A 96 -12.54 -14.48 -10.85
CA GLN A 96 -13.75 -15.28 -10.68
C GLN A 96 -13.48 -16.80 -10.57
N GLY A 97 -12.45 -17.18 -9.82
CA GLY A 97 -12.06 -18.59 -9.61
C GLY A 97 -11.29 -19.22 -10.77
N THR A 98 -11.01 -18.49 -11.84
CA THR A 98 -10.20 -18.94 -12.97
C THR A 98 -8.79 -18.39 -12.86
N LEU A 99 -7.79 -19.28 -12.94
CA LEU A 99 -6.40 -18.92 -13.21
C LEU A 99 -6.10 -19.24 -14.68
N TYR A 100 -5.68 -18.23 -15.44
CA TYR A 100 -5.22 -18.36 -16.81
C TYR A 100 -3.74 -17.99 -16.89
N ILE A 101 -2.95 -18.79 -17.61
CA ILE A 101 -1.54 -18.50 -17.89
C ILE A 101 -1.26 -18.92 -19.34
N GLN A 102 -0.88 -17.96 -20.19
CA GLN A 102 -0.43 -18.23 -21.54
C GLN A 102 0.92 -18.94 -21.48
N ASN A 103 1.01 -20.15 -22.05
CA ASN A 103 2.23 -20.97 -22.08
C ASN A 103 2.88 -21.17 -20.69
N GLY A 104 2.06 -21.27 -19.63
CA GLY A 104 2.55 -21.42 -18.25
C GLY A 104 3.29 -22.74 -18.01
N ILE A 105 4.42 -22.67 -17.30
CA ILE A 105 5.23 -23.83 -16.91
C ILE A 105 5.18 -23.99 -15.38
N PHE A 106 4.80 -25.17 -14.90
CA PHE A 106 4.94 -25.56 -13.51
C PHE A 106 6.22 -26.38 -13.36
N SER A 107 7.23 -25.83 -12.67
CA SER A 107 8.58 -26.42 -12.63
C SER A 107 8.69 -27.68 -11.80
N THR A 108 7.87 -27.82 -10.75
CA THR A 108 8.02 -28.89 -9.76
C THR A 108 6.82 -29.83 -9.77
N SER A 109 5.64 -29.30 -9.47
CA SER A 109 4.40 -30.07 -9.46
C SER A 109 3.17 -29.17 -9.54
N VAL A 110 2.04 -29.73 -9.98
CA VAL A 110 0.73 -29.09 -9.91
C VAL A 110 -0.28 -30.06 -9.29
N GLN A 111 -1.08 -29.58 -8.34
CA GLN A 111 -2.12 -30.37 -7.68
C GLN A 111 -3.50 -29.96 -8.20
N ILE A 112 -4.27 -30.95 -8.68
CA ILE A 112 -5.63 -30.80 -9.17
C ILE A 112 -6.51 -31.73 -8.34
N GLY A 113 -7.25 -31.16 -7.40
CA GLY A 113 -8.04 -31.91 -6.42
C GLY A 113 -7.15 -32.83 -5.57
N LYS A 114 -7.46 -34.13 -5.57
CA LYS A 114 -6.72 -35.18 -4.83
C LYS A 114 -5.55 -35.78 -5.61
N TYR A 115 -5.13 -35.15 -6.71
CA TYR A 115 -4.05 -35.67 -7.56
C TYR A 115 -2.98 -34.63 -7.76
N ARG A 116 -1.71 -35.04 -7.71
CA ARG A 116 -0.55 -34.21 -7.98
C ARG A 116 0.22 -34.79 -9.15
N VAL A 117 0.48 -33.96 -10.16
CA VAL A 117 1.41 -34.27 -11.25
C VAL A 117 2.76 -33.69 -10.90
N GLN A 118 3.82 -34.49 -10.96
CA GLN A 118 5.19 -34.08 -10.66
C GLN A 118 6.20 -34.89 -11.48
N GLN A 119 7.41 -34.36 -11.60
CA GLN A 119 8.52 -35.08 -12.22
C GLN A 119 8.91 -36.32 -11.39
N TYR A 120 9.24 -37.41 -12.06
CA TYR A 120 9.69 -38.64 -11.41
C TYR A 120 11.13 -38.47 -10.88
N TYR A 121 11.35 -38.76 -9.60
CA TYR A 121 12.65 -38.53 -8.95
C TYR A 121 13.81 -39.31 -9.60
N ALA A 122 13.53 -40.48 -10.20
CA ALA A 122 14.54 -41.31 -10.84
C ALA A 122 14.72 -41.02 -12.34
N ASN A 123 13.76 -40.35 -12.99
CA ASN A 123 13.86 -39.96 -14.39
C ASN A 123 13.15 -38.62 -14.66
N PRO A 124 13.90 -37.53 -14.86
CA PRO A 124 13.36 -36.20 -15.16
C PRO A 124 12.48 -36.12 -16.42
N ASP A 125 12.61 -37.05 -17.36
CA ASP A 125 11.84 -37.06 -18.61
C ASP A 125 10.43 -37.65 -18.44
N ILE A 126 10.09 -38.12 -17.23
CA ILE A 126 8.81 -38.75 -16.92
C ILE A 126 8.06 -37.93 -15.87
N ASN A 127 6.80 -37.62 -16.17
CA ASN A 127 5.85 -37.10 -15.18
C ASN A 127 4.99 -38.23 -14.61
N ILE A 128 4.83 -38.25 -13.30
CA ILE A 128 3.93 -39.18 -12.59
C ILE A 128 2.73 -38.42 -12.02
N CYS A 129 1.58 -39.09 -11.97
CA CYS A 129 0.38 -38.60 -11.29
C CYS A 129 0.15 -39.44 -10.04
N ILE A 130 0.21 -38.80 -8.87
CA ILE A 130 0.03 -39.45 -7.57
C ILE A 130 -1.23 -38.95 -6.90
N LYS A 131 -1.98 -39.85 -6.25
CA LYS A 131 -3.08 -39.45 -5.36
C LYS A 131 -2.48 -38.89 -4.07
N VAL A 132 -2.88 -37.68 -3.73
CA VAL A 132 -2.54 -36.99 -2.48
C VAL A 132 -3.76 -37.00 -1.57
N GLY A 133 -3.57 -37.47 -0.34
CA GLY A 133 -4.60 -37.65 0.67
C GLY A 133 -3.97 -37.85 2.03
#